data_AF-A0A6B2YMC9-F1
#
_entry.id   AF-A0A6B2YMC9-F1
#
_cell.length_a   1.000
_cell.length_b   1.000
_cell.length_c   1.000
_cell.angle_alpha   90.00
_cell.angle_beta   90.00
_cell.angle_gamma   90.00
#
_symmetry.space_group_name_H-M   'P 1'
#
loop_
_entity.id
_entity.type
_entity.pdbx_description
1 polymer ?
#
loop_
_entity_poly.entity_id
_entity_poly.type
_entity_poly.pdbx_seq_one_letter_code
_entity_poly.pdbx_strand_id
1 'polypeptide(L)'
;MPVEFDADSFKPAELKWTEQGPANIGLGVAEMDFGTAPVVVDTVHDALRSGVHGYLSPARSLATRVASAQWQKSRYGWSVDPEMVRLVPDVVTALFRIMTEYINPERPVMVMTPAYPKFELY
;
A
#
# COMPACT_ATOMS: atom_id res chain seq x y z
N MET A 1 11.48 -18.18 -10.15
CA MET A 1 12.46 -18.48 -9.08
C MET A 1 12.09 -17.61 -7.88
N PRO A 2 12.09 -18.10 -6.64
CA PRO A 2 11.94 -17.23 -5.49
C PRO A 2 13.04 -16.17 -5.53
N VAL A 3 12.74 -14.93 -5.13
CA VAL A 3 13.77 -13.95 -4.82
C VAL A 3 14.39 -14.40 -3.50
N GLU A 4 15.68 -14.72 -3.51
CA GLU A 4 16.42 -14.97 -2.28
C GLU A 4 16.84 -13.62 -1.69
N PHE A 5 16.62 -13.45 -0.39
CA PHE A 5 17.03 -12.27 0.36
C PHE A 5 18.18 -12.67 1.27
N ASP A 6 19.28 -11.96 1.17
CA ASP A 6 20.50 -12.16 1.95
C ASP A 6 20.99 -10.84 2.59
N ALA A 7 22.15 -10.87 3.22
CA ALA A 7 22.75 -9.68 3.83
C ALA A 7 23.07 -8.58 2.81
N ASP A 8 23.42 -8.95 1.57
CA ASP A 8 23.71 -7.99 0.49
C ASP A 8 22.43 -7.31 -0.05
N SER A 9 21.28 -7.92 0.21
CA SER A 9 19.96 -7.37 -0.11
C SER A 9 19.49 -6.30 0.88
N PHE A 10 20.21 -6.10 1.99
CA PHE A 10 19.84 -5.17 3.05
C PHE A 10 19.86 -3.71 2.56
N LYS A 11 18.71 -3.05 2.69
CA LYS A 11 18.55 -1.61 2.43
C LYS A 11 17.75 -1.02 3.60
N PRO A 12 18.37 -0.25 4.51
CA PRO A 12 17.69 0.20 5.71
C PRO A 12 16.50 1.10 5.35
N ALA A 13 15.31 0.74 5.84
CA ALA A 13 14.11 1.55 5.64
C ALA A 13 14.19 2.89 6.40
N GLU A 14 13.64 3.97 5.83
CA GLU A 14 13.91 5.33 6.31
C GLU A 14 13.38 5.58 7.73
N LEU A 15 12.07 5.61 7.93
CA LEU A 15 11.48 5.99 9.22
C LEU A 15 11.79 4.93 10.30
N LYS A 16 11.73 3.66 9.91
CA LYS A 16 12.04 2.52 10.79
C LYS A 16 13.38 2.65 11.51
N TRP A 17 14.43 3.11 10.83
CA TRP A 17 15.77 3.25 11.39
C TRP A 17 16.06 4.63 11.97
N THR A 18 15.50 5.69 11.38
CA THR A 18 15.78 7.07 11.81
C THR A 18 15.06 7.46 13.11
N GLU A 19 13.85 6.95 13.37
CA GLU A 19 13.07 7.26 14.57
C GLU A 19 13.73 6.73 15.86
N GLN A 20 14.47 5.62 15.76
CA GLN A 20 15.10 5.01 16.92
C GLN A 20 16.39 5.74 17.35
N GLY A 21 16.97 6.58 16.49
CA GLY A 21 18.25 7.23 16.71
C GLY A 21 19.45 6.36 16.32
N PRO A 22 20.65 6.96 16.20
CA PRO A 22 21.78 6.37 15.47
C PRO A 22 22.42 5.13 16.11
N ALA A 23 22.17 4.88 17.39
CA ALA A 23 22.73 3.74 18.13
C ALA A 23 21.74 2.57 18.31
N ASN A 24 20.53 2.70 17.77
CA ASN A 24 19.45 1.75 17.99
C ASN A 24 19.09 1.01 16.70
N ILE A 25 18.53 -0.19 16.85
CA ILE A 25 18.10 -1.03 15.72
C ILE A 25 16.63 -0.74 15.42
N GLY A 26 16.34 -0.43 14.15
CA GLY A 26 14.98 -0.20 13.67
C GLY A 26 14.15 -1.47 13.67
N LEU A 27 13.20 -1.63 14.60
CA LEU A 27 12.28 -2.78 14.67
C LEU A 27 10.81 -2.38 14.92
N GLY A 28 10.49 -1.09 14.77
CA GLY A 28 9.15 -0.54 15.07
C GLY A 28 8.21 -0.47 13.87
N VAL A 29 8.55 0.40 12.90
CA VAL A 29 7.70 0.66 11.73
C VAL A 29 7.66 -0.56 10.80
N ALA A 30 6.48 -0.86 10.25
CA ALA A 30 6.23 -1.98 9.34
C ALA A 30 6.77 -1.74 7.91
N GLU A 31 8.08 -1.48 7.82
CA GLU A 31 8.83 -1.36 6.58
C GLU A 31 9.85 -2.50 6.47
N MET A 32 10.01 -3.03 5.26
CA MET A 32 11.01 -4.07 4.99
C MET A 32 12.36 -3.41 4.73
N ASP A 33 13.44 -4.07 5.17
CA ASP A 33 14.82 -3.64 4.88
C ASP A 33 15.35 -4.26 3.59
N PHE A 34 14.48 -4.40 2.59
CA PHE A 34 14.80 -4.95 1.28
C PHE A 34 14.48 -3.92 0.20
N GLY A 35 15.27 -3.93 -0.87
CA GLY A 35 14.98 -3.12 -2.03
C GLY A 35 13.63 -3.46 -2.68
N THR A 36 13.02 -2.45 -3.32
CA THR A 36 11.86 -2.65 -4.19
C THR A 36 12.21 -3.63 -5.31
N ALA A 37 11.26 -4.51 -5.67
CA ALA A 37 11.46 -5.51 -6.72
C ALA A 37 11.89 -4.84 -8.05
N PRO A 38 12.86 -5.40 -8.80
CA PRO A 38 13.39 -4.77 -10.02
C PRO A 38 12.31 -4.38 -11.03
N VAL A 39 11.34 -5.26 -11.26
CA VAL A 39 10.22 -5.00 -12.19
C VAL A 39 9.42 -3.74 -11.83
N VAL A 40 9.28 -3.42 -10.54
CA VAL A 40 8.59 -2.20 -10.10
C VAL A 40 9.48 -0.98 -10.32
N VAL A 41 10.76 -1.07 -9.96
CA VAL A 41 11.76 0.00 -10.16
C VAL A 41 11.87 0.36 -11.65
N ASP A 42 12.02 -0.64 -12.51
CA ASP A 42 12.13 -0.47 -13.95
C ASP A 42 10.86 0.17 -14.54
N THR A 43 9.68 -0.30 -14.14
CA THR A 43 8.40 0.27 -14.58
C THR A 43 8.25 1.74 -14.18
N VAL A 44 8.68 2.10 -12.96
CA VAL A 44 8.66 3.49 -12.49
C VAL A 44 9.65 4.35 -13.29
N HIS A 45 10.87 3.85 -13.55
CA HIS A 45 11.84 4.54 -14.38
C HIS A 45 11.34 4.78 -15.80
N ASP A 46 10.69 3.79 -16.40
CA ASP A 46 10.12 3.92 -17.74
C ASP A 46 8.95 4.91 -17.76
N ALA A 47 8.09 4.89 -16.73
CA ALA A 47 7.05 5.89 -16.57
C ALA A 47 7.62 7.32 -16.47
N LEU A 48 8.71 7.50 -15.71
CA LEU A 48 9.40 8.78 -15.62
C LEU A 48 10.00 9.21 -16.97
N ARG A 49 10.71 8.31 -17.65
CA ARG A 49 11.33 8.56 -18.97
C ARG A 49 10.32 8.85 -20.07
N SER A 50 9.10 8.31 -19.97
CA SER A 50 8.05 8.52 -20.97
C SER A 50 7.64 9.98 -21.16
N GLY A 51 7.92 10.85 -20.19
CA GLY A 51 7.58 12.29 -20.28
C GLY A 51 6.08 12.60 -20.11
N VAL A 52 5.24 11.61 -19.84
CA VAL A 52 3.78 11.78 -19.74
C VAL A 52 3.34 11.75 -18.27
N HIS A 53 3.35 12.92 -17.63
CA HIS A 53 3.06 13.08 -16.18
C HIS A 53 1.79 13.88 -15.88
N GLY A 54 0.84 13.90 -16.84
CA GLY A 54 -0.46 14.56 -16.66
C GLY A 54 -1.44 13.78 -15.79
N TYR A 55 -2.70 14.19 -15.80
CA TYR A 55 -3.77 13.56 -15.03
C TYR A 55 -3.95 12.07 -15.35
N LEU A 56 -4.37 11.29 -14.33
CA LEU A 56 -4.69 9.88 -14.48
C LEU A 56 -5.87 9.70 -15.45
N SER A 57 -5.64 8.98 -16.55
CA SER A 57 -6.69 8.72 -17.53
C SER A 57 -7.68 7.63 -17.07
N PRO A 58 -8.94 7.66 -17.54
CA PRO A 58 -9.92 6.60 -17.25
C PRO A 58 -9.42 5.21 -17.67
N ALA A 59 -8.72 5.12 -18.80
CA ALA A 59 -8.15 3.87 -19.30
C ALA A 59 -7.08 3.29 -18.36
N ARG A 60 -6.16 4.13 -17.86
CA ARG A 60 -5.14 3.69 -16.89
C ARG A 60 -5.78 3.30 -15.56
N SER A 61 -6.77 4.07 -15.10
CA SER A 61 -7.55 3.73 -13.91
C SER A 61 -8.25 2.37 -14.03
N LEU A 62 -8.92 2.10 -15.16
CA LEU A 62 -9.55 0.81 -15.42
C LEU A 62 -8.52 -0.33 -15.46
N ALA A 63 -7.39 -0.15 -16.15
CA ALA A 63 -6.33 -1.15 -16.22
C ALA A 63 -5.80 -1.53 -14.82
N THR A 64 -5.56 -0.54 -13.96
CA THR A 64 -5.12 -0.80 -12.57
C THR A 64 -6.18 -1.59 -11.80
N ARG A 65 -7.47 -1.24 -11.91
CA ARG A 65 -8.57 -1.96 -11.23
C ARG A 65 -8.68 -3.41 -11.68
N VAL A 66 -8.58 -3.66 -12.99
CA VAL A 66 -8.61 -5.01 -13.55
C VAL A 66 -7.41 -5.82 -13.06
N ALA A 67 -6.21 -5.24 -13.07
CA ALA A 67 -5.01 -5.91 -12.56
C ALA A 67 -5.13 -6.27 -11.07
N SER A 68 -5.68 -5.37 -10.25
CA SER A 68 -5.96 -5.66 -8.83
C SER A 68 -6.92 -6.84 -8.66
N ALA A 69 -8.02 -6.87 -9.41
CA ALA A 69 -8.99 -7.97 -9.35
C ALA A 69 -8.39 -9.31 -9.79
N GLN A 70 -7.57 -9.30 -10.85
CA GLN A 70 -6.86 -10.49 -11.34
C GLN A 70 -5.85 -11.02 -10.32
N TRP A 71 -5.15 -10.12 -9.62
CA TRP A 71 -4.26 -10.51 -8.52
C TRP A 71 -5.02 -11.20 -7.39
N GLN A 72 -6.16 -10.64 -6.96
CA GLN A 72 -7.00 -11.27 -5.93
C GLN A 72 -7.47 -12.67 -6.36
N LYS A 73 -7.86 -12.83 -7.63
CA LYS A 73 -8.30 -14.13 -8.15
C LYS A 73 -7.18 -15.15 -8.21
N SER A 74 -6.03 -14.78 -8.75
CA SER A 74 -4.90 -15.68 -8.92
C SER A 74 -4.26 -16.08 -7.59
N ARG A 75 -4.15 -15.14 -6.65
CA ARG A 75 -3.46 -15.37 -5.38
C ARG A 75 -4.33 -16.00 -4.30
N TYR A 76 -5.62 -15.66 -4.29
CA TYR A 76 -6.54 -16.02 -3.21
C TYR A 76 -7.85 -16.68 -3.69
N GLY A 77 -8.03 -16.86 -5.00
CA GLY A 77 -9.26 -17.43 -5.57
C GLY A 77 -10.48 -16.50 -5.54
N TRP A 78 -10.33 -15.28 -4.98
CA TRP A 78 -11.41 -14.31 -4.80
C TRP A 78 -11.76 -13.59 -6.11
N SER A 79 -13.00 -13.70 -6.56
CA SER A 79 -13.47 -13.05 -7.79
C SER A 79 -14.05 -11.67 -7.44
N VAL A 80 -13.28 -10.62 -7.70
CA VAL A 80 -13.67 -9.22 -7.45
C VAL A 80 -14.12 -8.57 -8.76
N ASP A 81 -15.24 -7.87 -8.75
CA ASP A 81 -15.65 -7.01 -9.87
C ASP A 81 -14.73 -5.76 -9.94
N PRO A 82 -14.02 -5.51 -11.05
CA PRO A 82 -13.21 -4.30 -11.21
C PRO A 82 -13.97 -2.98 -11.04
N GLU A 83 -15.30 -2.97 -11.22
CA GLU A 83 -16.13 -1.77 -10.97
C GLU A 83 -16.22 -1.42 -9.47
N MET A 84 -16.05 -2.42 -8.60
CA MET A 84 -16.04 -2.27 -7.15
C MET A 84 -14.68 -1.84 -6.59
N VAL A 85 -13.62 -1.84 -7.41
CA VAL A 85 -12.28 -1.42 -6.99
C VAL A 85 -12.15 0.10 -7.12
N ARG A 86 -11.70 0.79 -6.06
CA ARG A 86 -11.41 2.22 -6.08
C ARG A 86 -9.95 2.49 -5.76
N LEU A 87 -9.30 3.35 -6.55
CA LEU A 87 -7.94 3.78 -6.29
C LEU A 87 -7.94 4.85 -5.19
N VAL A 88 -7.08 4.67 -4.22
CA VAL A 88 -6.87 5.56 -3.07
C VAL A 88 -5.37 5.77 -2.88
N PRO A 89 -4.93 6.93 -2.38
CA PRO A 89 -3.51 7.19 -2.18
C PRO A 89 -2.89 6.26 -1.13
N ASP A 90 -3.66 5.90 -0.10
CA ASP A 90 -3.25 5.00 0.97
C ASP A 90 -4.48 4.45 1.74
N VAL A 91 -4.25 3.46 2.61
CA VAL A 91 -5.29 2.77 3.38
C VAL A 91 -5.90 3.67 4.47
N VAL A 92 -5.13 4.57 5.08
CA VAL A 92 -5.61 5.47 6.15
C VAL A 92 -6.57 6.51 5.56
N THR A 93 -6.26 7.06 4.39
CA THR A 93 -7.16 7.94 3.63
C THR A 93 -8.46 7.23 3.26
N ALA A 94 -8.39 5.96 2.87
CA ALA A 94 -9.59 5.16 2.59
C ALA A 94 -10.45 4.96 3.85
N LEU A 95 -9.83 4.61 4.98
CA LEU A 95 -10.50 4.46 6.27
C LEU A 95 -11.19 5.76 6.67
N PHE A 96 -10.48 6.88 6.62
CA PHE A 96 -11.05 8.20 6.94
C PHE A 96 -12.31 8.48 6.13
N ARG A 97 -12.27 8.31 4.80
CA ARG A 97 -13.44 8.53 3.94
C ARG A 97 -14.60 7.61 4.28
N ILE A 98 -14.32 6.34 4.56
CA ILE A 98 -15.37 5.39 4.97
C ILE A 98 -16.07 5.90 6.24
N MET A 99 -15.29 6.29 7.24
CA MET A 99 -15.80 6.78 8.52
C MET A 99 -16.61 8.08 8.37
N THR A 100 -16.16 9.01 7.52
CA THR A 100 -16.83 10.30 7.37
C THR A 100 -18.03 10.29 6.43
N GLU A 101 -18.03 9.44 5.40
CA GLU A 101 -19.04 9.45 4.34
C GLU A 101 -20.13 8.38 4.52
N TYR A 102 -19.79 7.25 5.16
CA TYR A 102 -20.69 6.08 5.20
C TYR A 102 -21.12 5.67 6.61
N ILE A 103 -20.43 6.15 7.66
CA ILE A 103 -20.77 5.84 9.04
C ILE A 103 -21.55 7.00 9.66
N ASN A 104 -22.65 6.66 10.35
CA ASN A 104 -23.37 7.65 11.15
C ASN A 104 -22.51 8.00 12.40
N PRO A 105 -22.09 9.26 12.59
CA PRO A 105 -21.26 9.66 13.72
C PRO A 105 -21.96 9.47 15.09
N GLU A 106 -23.28 9.30 15.12
CA GLU A 106 -24.03 9.01 16.34
C GLU A 106 -24.02 7.52 16.72
N ARG A 107 -23.41 6.65 15.91
CA ARG A 107 -23.37 5.20 16.14
C ARG A 107 -21.95 4.77 16.50
N PRO A 108 -21.77 3.95 17.55
CA PRO A 108 -20.45 3.46 17.91
C PRO A 108 -19.91 2.52 16.84
N VAL A 109 -18.59 2.57 16.63
CA VAL A 109 -17.84 1.63 15.79
C VAL A 109 -17.07 0.67 16.69
N MET A 110 -17.16 -0.62 16.38
CA MET A 110 -16.47 -1.66 17.13
C MET A 110 -15.09 -1.93 16.54
N VAL A 111 -14.05 -1.85 17.37
CA VAL A 111 -12.68 -2.23 17.04
C VAL A 111 -12.25 -3.35 17.97
N MET A 112 -11.74 -4.45 17.41
CA MET A 112 -11.20 -5.57 18.19
C MET A 112 -9.75 -5.26 18.58
N THR A 113 -9.46 -5.11 19.87
CA THR A 113 -8.13 -4.75 20.36
C THR A 113 -7.33 -5.96 20.87
N PRO A 114 -5.98 -5.94 20.79
CA PRO A 114 -5.14 -4.86 20.23
C PRO A 114 -5.24 -4.75 18.70
N ALA A 115 -5.24 -3.51 18.20
CA ALA A 115 -5.39 -3.20 16.77
C ALA A 115 -4.34 -2.20 16.29
N TYR A 116 -4.32 -1.94 14.98
CA TYR A 116 -3.54 -0.86 14.40
C TYR A 116 -3.98 0.49 14.99
N PRO A 117 -3.09 1.30 15.60
CA PRO A 117 -3.48 2.47 16.40
C PRO A 117 -4.34 3.51 15.66
N LYS A 118 -4.22 3.59 14.32
CA LYS A 118 -5.06 4.51 13.53
C LYS A 118 -6.54 4.16 13.55
N PHE A 119 -6.93 2.94 13.93
CA PHE A 119 -8.34 2.56 14.07
C PHE A 119 -9.02 3.24 15.27
N GLU A 120 -8.27 3.74 16.25
CA GLU A 120 -8.81 4.43 17.43
C GLU A 120 -8.88 5.96 17.24
N LEU A 121 -8.38 6.48 16.10
CA LEU A 121 -8.34 7.93 15.82
C LEU A 121 -9.56 8.45 15.04
N TYR A 122 -10.49 7.58 14.65
CA TYR A 122 -11.67 7.89 13.84
C TYR A 122 -12.92 7.23 14.42
#